data_AF-A0A9X1N286-F1
#
_entry.id   AF-A0A9X1N286-F1
#
_cell.length_a   1.000
_cell.length_b   1.000
_cell.length_c   1.000
_cell.angle_alpha   90.00
_cell.angle_beta   90.00
_cell.angle_gamma   90.00
#
_symmetry.space_group_name_H-M   'P 1'
#
loop_
_entity.id
_entity.type
_entity.pdbx_description
1 polymer ?
#
loop_
_entity_poly.entity_id
_entity_poly.type
_entity_poly.pdbx_seq_one_letter_code
_entity_poly.pdbx_strand_id
1 'polypeptide(L)'
;MDIHRMNRAAILMLFLIIAVPAQAGRIQQELQTTQELRSLAFLTCANALVYFNQNGSPYELRNKQDYQQRMLRLQTLARTLGVKDVVTAVQRLETRLDDTDELPQTSAALRSTEPSYSRRLLPVIESHAHLQAFLDAHYAQLQGDEPLGELGKLHAISRAMGELLVNYQIASFNRLGAETWILRDEKTHQLDHEVIDAFERLSAGHPALTEALEHAAREYSFVRGVILKQDGNWAPNGAERYMRSTITEVDQIARGLLQ
;
A
#
# COMPACT_ATOMS: atom_id res chain seq x y z
N MET A 1 6.86 15.28 -57.63
CA MET A 1 6.65 14.99 -56.20
C MET A 1 7.00 13.52 -56.00
N ASP A 2 8.10 13.23 -55.33
CA ASP A 2 8.69 11.87 -55.26
C ASP A 2 7.80 10.87 -54.52
N ILE A 3 7.30 9.87 -55.25
CA ILE A 3 6.48 8.76 -54.73
C ILE A 3 7.22 8.00 -53.61
N HIS A 4 8.56 7.95 -53.66
CA HIS A 4 9.39 7.36 -52.62
C HIS A 4 9.47 8.17 -51.31
N ARG A 5 9.32 9.50 -51.36
CA ARG A 5 9.24 10.34 -50.15
C ARG A 5 7.88 10.22 -49.46
N MET A 6 6.81 10.10 -50.26
CA MET A 6 5.44 9.97 -49.75
C MET A 6 5.21 8.62 -49.04
N ASN A 7 5.76 7.53 -49.57
CA ASN A 7 5.69 6.21 -48.92
C ASN A 7 6.48 6.15 -47.59
N ARG A 8 7.62 6.85 -47.48
CA ARG A 8 8.40 6.92 -46.23
C ARG A 8 7.69 7.70 -45.14
N ALA A 9 7.06 8.83 -45.49
CA ALA A 9 6.28 9.62 -44.54
C ALA A 9 5.03 8.86 -44.04
N ALA A 10 4.35 8.12 -44.94
CA ALA A 10 3.20 7.29 -44.57
C ALA A 10 3.59 6.12 -43.65
N ILE A 11 4.72 5.45 -43.92
CA ILE A 11 5.24 4.38 -43.05
C ILE A 11 5.65 4.94 -41.68
N LEU A 12 6.32 6.09 -41.62
CA LEU A 12 6.68 6.75 -40.37
C LEU A 12 5.45 7.17 -39.55
N MET A 13 4.41 7.73 -40.19
CA MET A 13 3.14 8.02 -39.51
C MET A 13 2.47 6.76 -39.00
N LEU A 14 2.44 5.67 -39.78
CA LEU A 14 1.84 4.41 -39.33
C LEU A 14 2.61 3.81 -38.14
N PHE A 15 3.95 3.88 -38.14
CA PHE A 15 4.77 3.48 -36.98
C PHE A 15 4.52 4.36 -35.75
N LEU A 16 4.37 5.67 -35.92
CA LEU A 16 4.03 6.59 -34.83
C LEU A 16 2.62 6.33 -34.26
N ILE A 17 1.64 6.04 -35.12
CA ILE A 17 0.26 5.74 -34.70
C ILE A 17 0.18 4.43 -33.92
N ILE A 18 1.02 3.44 -34.22
CA ILE A 18 1.02 2.14 -33.51
C ILE A 18 1.92 2.17 -32.25
N ALA A 19 3.04 2.90 -32.27
CA ALA A 19 3.99 2.91 -31.15
C ALA A 19 3.49 3.69 -29.92
N VAL A 20 2.73 4.77 -30.12
CA VAL A 20 2.20 5.61 -29.03
C VAL A 20 1.21 4.85 -28.10
N PRO A 21 0.16 4.16 -28.61
CA PRO A 21 -0.78 3.45 -27.74
C PRO A 21 -0.12 2.26 -27.00
N ALA A 22 0.86 1.60 -27.62
CA ALA A 22 1.60 0.51 -26.97
C ALA A 22 2.44 1.01 -25.78
N GLN A 23 3.05 2.20 -25.90
CA GLN A 23 3.81 2.81 -24.82
C GLN A 23 2.90 3.29 -23.67
N ALA A 24 1.76 3.90 -23.99
CA ALA A 24 0.78 4.34 -22.99
C ALA A 24 0.21 3.16 -22.17
N GLY A 25 -0.20 2.07 -22.83
CA GLY A 25 -0.70 0.87 -22.13
C GLY A 25 0.36 0.23 -21.24
N ARG A 26 1.63 0.27 -21.64
CA ARG A 26 2.74 -0.20 -20.81
C ARG A 26 2.93 0.65 -19.55
N ILE A 27 2.90 1.98 -19.67
CA ILE A 27 3.05 2.90 -18.52
C ILE A 27 1.91 2.69 -17.51
N GLN A 28 0.67 2.55 -17.98
CA GLN A 28 -0.48 2.26 -17.11
C GLN A 28 -0.32 0.94 -16.36
N GLN A 29 0.17 -0.10 -17.02
CA GLN A 29 0.45 -1.39 -16.38
C GLN A 29 1.58 -1.30 -15.35
N GLU A 30 2.64 -0.54 -15.63
CA GLU A 30 3.73 -0.30 -14.68
C GLU A 30 3.26 0.54 -13.47
N LEU A 31 2.39 1.54 -13.68
CA LEU A 31 1.73 2.31 -12.60
C LEU A 31 0.89 1.41 -11.70
N GLN A 32 0.07 0.53 -12.30
CA GLN A 32 -0.73 -0.45 -11.57
C GLN A 32 0.16 -1.40 -10.77
N THR A 33 1.22 -1.93 -11.39
CA THR A 33 2.16 -2.85 -10.71
C THR A 33 2.85 -2.16 -9.53
N THR A 34 3.24 -0.90 -9.71
CA THR A 34 3.85 -0.09 -8.65
C THR A 34 2.87 0.17 -7.50
N GLN A 35 1.60 0.45 -7.82
CA GLN A 35 0.57 0.60 -6.81
C GLN A 35 0.32 -0.71 -6.04
N GLU A 36 0.25 -1.85 -6.72
CA GLU A 36 0.09 -3.15 -6.05
C GLU A 36 1.25 -3.44 -5.08
N LEU A 37 2.49 -3.10 -5.46
CA LEU A 37 3.65 -3.19 -4.59
C LEU A 37 3.50 -2.31 -3.34
N ARG A 38 3.01 -1.07 -3.48
CA ARG A 38 2.77 -0.17 -2.33
C ARG A 38 1.75 -0.75 -1.37
N SER A 39 0.58 -1.15 -1.88
CA SER A 39 -0.49 -1.74 -1.07
C SER A 39 -0.02 -3.00 -0.36
N LEU A 40 0.68 -3.89 -1.07
CA LEU A 40 1.24 -5.10 -0.46
C LEU A 40 2.31 -4.79 0.59
N ALA A 41 3.13 -3.76 0.40
CA ALA A 41 4.14 -3.36 1.38
C ALA A 41 3.49 -2.83 2.66
N PHE A 42 2.45 -1.99 2.56
CA PHE A 42 1.67 -1.55 3.72
C PHE A 42 1.04 -2.74 4.45
N LEU A 43 0.36 -3.64 3.72
CA LEU A 43 -0.33 -4.78 4.31
C LEU A 43 0.61 -5.82 4.92
N THR A 44 1.80 -6.00 4.34
CA THR A 44 2.86 -6.85 4.91
C THR A 44 3.36 -6.28 6.24
N CYS A 45 3.71 -4.98 6.26
CA CYS A 45 4.19 -4.32 7.47
C CYS A 45 3.11 -4.31 8.57
N ALA A 46 1.87 -3.95 8.21
CA ALA A 46 0.75 -3.93 9.15
C ALA A 46 0.50 -5.31 9.77
N ASN A 47 0.45 -6.39 8.97
CA ASN A 47 0.23 -7.75 9.51
C ASN A 47 1.39 -8.23 10.40
N ALA A 48 2.63 -7.92 10.02
CA ALA A 48 3.79 -8.22 10.88
C ALA A 48 3.65 -7.51 12.23
N LEU A 49 3.31 -6.21 12.23
CA LEU A 49 3.07 -5.45 13.46
C LEU A 49 1.93 -6.04 14.29
N VAL A 50 0.79 -6.39 13.67
CA VAL A 50 -0.35 -7.02 14.38
C VAL A 50 0.07 -8.34 15.03
N TYR A 51 0.83 -9.18 14.35
CA TYR A 51 1.26 -10.49 14.87
C TYR A 51 2.09 -10.37 16.17
N PHE A 52 2.94 -9.34 16.27
CA PHE A 52 3.79 -9.10 17.44
C PHE A 52 3.17 -8.15 18.49
N ASN A 53 2.01 -7.57 18.22
CA ASN A 53 1.40 -6.56 19.08
C ASN A 53 0.89 -7.14 20.41
N GLN A 54 1.11 -6.45 21.52
CA GLN A 54 0.59 -6.79 22.84
C GLN A 54 -0.91 -6.51 23.01
N ASN A 55 -1.45 -5.55 22.24
CA ASN A 55 -2.83 -5.08 22.35
C ASN A 55 -3.79 -5.79 21.38
N GLY A 56 -3.29 -6.71 20.55
CA GLY A 56 -4.09 -7.63 19.75
C GLY A 56 -4.18 -9.03 20.37
N SER A 57 -5.03 -9.88 19.81
CA SER A 57 -4.97 -11.32 20.04
C SER A 57 -3.53 -11.81 19.76
N PRO A 58 -2.81 -12.34 20.75
CA PRO A 58 -1.42 -12.76 20.58
C PRO A 58 -1.32 -13.87 19.52
N TYR A 59 -0.34 -13.73 18.61
CA TYR A 59 0.10 -14.80 17.71
C TYR A 59 -1.02 -15.49 16.94
N GLU A 60 -1.98 -14.74 16.40
CA GLU A 60 -2.85 -15.30 15.37
C GLU A 60 -1.98 -15.77 14.21
N LEU A 61 -1.80 -17.10 14.10
CA LEU A 61 -0.93 -17.72 13.11
C LEU A 61 -1.29 -17.27 11.69
N ARG A 62 -2.57 -16.95 11.47
CA ARG A 62 -3.06 -16.32 10.25
C ARG A 62 -2.28 -15.06 9.90
N ASN A 63 -2.04 -14.14 10.83
CA ASN A 63 -1.32 -12.89 10.55
C ASN A 63 0.12 -13.17 10.11
N LYS A 64 0.75 -14.19 10.71
CA LYS A 64 2.09 -14.65 10.28
C LYS A 64 2.07 -15.21 8.86
N GLN A 65 1.15 -16.12 8.59
CA GLN A 65 0.98 -16.71 7.27
C GLN A 65 0.67 -15.64 6.22
N ASP A 66 -0.17 -14.67 6.55
CA ASP A 66 -0.59 -13.60 5.65
C ASP A 66 0.58 -12.67 5.29
N TYR A 67 1.38 -12.21 6.27
CA TYR A 67 2.54 -11.37 5.93
C TYR A 67 3.61 -12.15 5.16
N GLN A 68 3.83 -13.44 5.46
CA GLN A 68 4.79 -14.28 4.72
C GLN A 68 4.35 -14.50 3.27
N GLN A 69 3.06 -14.80 3.04
CA GLN A 69 2.52 -14.94 1.69
C GLN A 69 2.59 -13.62 0.90
N ARG A 70 2.30 -12.50 1.55
CA ARG A 70 2.42 -11.17 0.92
C ARG A 70 3.87 -10.82 0.59
N MET A 71 4.82 -11.21 1.44
CA MET A 71 6.25 -11.01 1.18
C MET A 71 6.69 -11.77 -0.08
N LEU A 72 6.27 -13.03 -0.25
CA LEU A 72 6.54 -13.80 -1.49
C LEU A 72 5.94 -13.11 -2.74
N ARG A 73 4.74 -12.55 -2.61
CA ARG A 73 4.11 -11.79 -3.70
C ARG A 73 4.86 -10.49 -4.00
N LEU A 74 5.29 -9.75 -2.98
CA LEU A 74 6.11 -8.55 -3.11
C LEU A 74 7.41 -8.84 -3.86
N GLN A 75 8.12 -9.90 -3.50
CA GLN A 75 9.34 -10.32 -4.19
C GLN A 75 9.09 -10.63 -5.66
N THR A 76 8.02 -11.37 -5.94
CA THR A 76 7.65 -11.75 -7.31
C THR A 76 7.36 -10.50 -8.14
N LEU A 77 6.49 -9.62 -7.65
CA LEU A 77 6.13 -8.38 -8.34
C LEU A 77 7.31 -7.43 -8.51
N ALA A 78 8.18 -7.31 -7.50
CA ALA A 78 9.36 -6.45 -7.59
C ALA A 78 10.34 -6.95 -8.66
N ARG A 79 10.55 -8.27 -8.77
CA ARG A 79 11.36 -8.87 -9.84
C ARG A 79 10.72 -8.65 -11.22
N THR A 80 9.40 -8.76 -11.32
CA THR A 80 8.67 -8.48 -12.57
C THR A 80 8.79 -7.02 -12.98
N LEU A 81 8.67 -6.07 -12.04
CA LEU A 81 8.85 -4.64 -12.31
C LEU A 81 10.30 -4.32 -12.72
N GLY A 82 11.28 -5.05 -12.19
CA GLY A 82 12.68 -4.97 -12.63
C GLY A 82 13.45 -3.72 -12.17
N VAL A 83 12.84 -2.88 -11.32
CA VAL A 83 13.49 -1.69 -10.76
C VAL A 83 14.44 -2.10 -9.63
N LYS A 84 15.75 -1.95 -9.88
CA LYS A 84 16.82 -2.44 -8.99
C LYS A 84 16.68 -1.98 -7.53
N ASP A 85 16.37 -0.71 -7.32
CA ASP A 85 16.27 -0.14 -5.97
C ASP A 85 15.05 -0.71 -5.22
N VAL A 86 13.93 -0.91 -5.92
CA VAL A 86 12.73 -1.57 -5.38
C VAL A 86 13.04 -3.03 -5.02
N VAL A 87 13.69 -3.79 -5.90
CA VAL A 87 14.08 -5.18 -5.62
C VAL A 87 14.97 -5.26 -4.38
N THR A 88 15.95 -4.36 -4.27
CA THR A 88 16.87 -4.29 -3.13
C THR A 88 16.13 -3.92 -1.84
N ALA A 89 15.20 -2.96 -1.90
CA ALA A 89 14.41 -2.55 -0.75
C ALA A 89 13.45 -3.66 -0.27
N VAL A 90 12.84 -4.40 -1.19
CA VAL A 90 12.00 -5.58 -0.89
C VAL A 90 12.81 -6.69 -0.20
N GLN A 91 14.01 -6.99 -0.70
CA GLN A 91 14.91 -7.96 -0.05
C GLN A 91 15.33 -7.52 1.35
N ARG A 92 15.59 -6.22 1.54
CA ARG A 92 15.91 -5.66 2.86
C ARG A 92 14.74 -5.84 3.82
N LEU A 93 13.52 -5.52 3.39
CA LEU A 93 12.31 -5.71 4.21
C LEU A 93 12.13 -7.18 4.62
N GLU A 94 12.29 -8.11 3.69
CA GLU A 94 12.25 -9.56 3.98
C GLU A 94 13.29 -9.94 5.04
N THR A 95 14.56 -9.55 4.86
CA THR A 95 15.60 -9.85 5.87
C THR A 95 15.24 -9.32 7.24
N ARG A 96 14.64 -8.12 7.33
CA ARG A 96 14.19 -7.58 8.62
C ARG A 96 13.01 -8.34 9.22
N LEU A 97 12.12 -8.88 8.39
CA LEU A 97 11.04 -9.74 8.86
C LEU A 97 11.58 -11.09 9.33
N ASP A 98 12.55 -11.67 8.64
CA ASP A 98 13.21 -12.91 9.06
C ASP A 98 13.93 -12.73 10.41
N ASP A 99 14.57 -11.57 10.62
CA ASP A 99 15.17 -11.20 11.91
C ASP A 99 14.13 -11.21 13.07
N THR A 100 12.83 -11.11 12.79
CA THR A 100 11.77 -11.17 13.82
C THR A 100 11.36 -12.58 14.22
N ASP A 101 11.73 -13.62 13.48
CA ASP A 101 11.36 -15.01 13.80
C ASP A 101 11.96 -15.51 15.13
N GLU A 102 13.04 -14.87 15.58
CA GLU A 102 13.68 -15.12 16.88
C GLU A 102 12.98 -14.43 18.06
N LEU A 103 11.93 -13.63 17.82
CA LEU A 103 11.20 -12.98 18.91
C LEU A 103 10.48 -14.02 19.76
N PRO A 104 10.68 -13.98 21.10
CA PRO A 104 10.15 -15.02 21.97
C PRO A 104 8.62 -14.91 22.04
N GLN A 105 7.94 -16.05 21.93
CA GLN A 105 6.48 -16.10 22.05
C GLN A 105 6.07 -15.98 23.53
N THR A 106 5.84 -14.76 23.99
CA THR A 106 5.63 -14.43 25.42
C THR A 106 4.27 -13.82 25.70
N SER A 107 3.95 -13.65 26.99
CA SER A 107 2.73 -12.96 27.42
C SER A 107 2.71 -11.50 26.97
N ALA A 108 1.52 -10.92 26.82
CA ALA A 108 1.36 -9.51 26.44
C ALA A 108 2.13 -8.54 27.37
N ALA A 109 2.16 -8.84 28.67
CA ALA A 109 2.93 -8.07 29.64
C ALA A 109 4.43 -8.08 29.31
N LEU A 110 5.00 -9.25 29.01
CA LEU A 110 6.41 -9.37 28.64
C LEU A 110 6.72 -8.68 27.31
N ARG A 111 5.86 -8.85 26.29
CA ARG A 111 6.01 -8.13 25.00
C ARG A 111 6.07 -6.61 25.16
N SER A 112 5.31 -6.06 26.12
CA SER A 112 5.26 -4.61 26.35
C SER A 112 6.52 -4.02 27.00
N THR A 113 7.37 -4.87 27.60
CA THR A 113 8.57 -4.46 28.35
C THR A 113 9.87 -5.00 27.78
N GLU A 114 9.80 -6.00 26.92
CA GLU A 114 10.95 -6.74 26.40
C GLU A 114 11.68 -5.96 25.29
N PRO A 115 12.93 -5.51 25.50
CA PRO A 115 13.63 -4.63 24.55
C PRO A 115 13.90 -5.24 23.18
N SER A 116 13.89 -6.58 23.07
CA SER A 116 14.11 -7.25 21.78
C SER A 116 12.99 -6.97 20.78
N TYR A 117 11.75 -6.72 21.22
CA TYR A 117 10.63 -6.34 20.35
C TYR A 117 10.92 -5.04 19.61
N SER A 118 11.20 -3.96 20.32
CA SER A 118 11.56 -2.66 19.73
C SER A 118 12.78 -2.78 18.83
N ARG A 119 13.82 -3.50 19.28
CA ARG A 119 15.08 -3.67 18.54
C ARG A 119 14.89 -4.38 17.19
N ARG A 120 13.95 -5.33 17.09
CA ARG A 120 13.74 -6.13 15.88
C ARG A 120 12.61 -5.61 14.99
N LEU A 121 11.59 -4.97 15.57
CA LEU A 121 10.46 -4.42 14.81
C LEU A 121 10.74 -3.03 14.24
N LEU A 122 11.54 -2.19 14.90
CA LEU A 122 11.86 -0.86 14.36
C LEU A 122 12.57 -0.95 12.99
N PRO A 123 13.56 -1.83 12.76
CA PRO A 123 14.14 -2.03 11.43
C PRO A 123 13.14 -2.46 10.35
N VAL A 124 12.07 -3.18 10.72
CA VAL A 124 10.99 -3.55 9.79
C VAL A 124 10.24 -2.31 9.33
N ILE A 125 9.88 -1.42 10.27
CA ILE A 125 9.21 -0.14 9.97
C ILE A 125 10.09 0.74 9.09
N GLU A 126 11.37 0.89 9.43
CA GLU A 126 12.33 1.67 8.65
C GLU A 126 12.50 1.11 7.23
N SER A 127 12.60 -0.22 7.09
CA SER A 127 12.75 -0.85 5.78
C SER A 127 11.49 -0.72 4.93
N HIS A 128 10.31 -0.82 5.56
CA HIS A 128 9.03 -0.54 4.92
C HIS A 128 8.97 0.91 4.43
N ALA A 129 9.32 1.89 5.27
CA ALA A 129 9.29 3.29 4.88
C ALA A 129 10.24 3.61 3.72
N HIS A 130 11.45 3.05 3.73
CA HIS A 130 12.38 3.16 2.59
C HIS A 130 11.79 2.55 1.32
N LEU A 131 11.15 1.38 1.40
CA LEU A 131 10.48 0.77 0.26
C LEU A 131 9.36 1.66 -0.29
N GLN A 132 8.51 2.22 0.58
CA GLN A 132 7.46 3.16 0.16
C GLN A 132 8.05 4.39 -0.54
N ALA A 133 9.14 4.96 -0.02
CA ALA A 133 9.81 6.10 -0.66
C ALA A 133 10.32 5.78 -2.08
N PHE A 134 10.90 4.59 -2.29
CA PHE A 134 11.33 4.16 -3.63
C PHE A 134 10.14 3.94 -4.58
N LEU A 135 9.08 3.30 -4.10
CA LEU A 135 7.86 3.11 -4.89
C LEU A 135 7.19 4.45 -5.20
N ASP A 136 7.28 5.41 -4.28
CA ASP A 136 6.77 6.77 -4.48
C ASP A 136 7.49 7.54 -5.56
N ALA A 137 8.82 7.55 -5.48
CA ALA A 137 9.64 8.16 -6.51
C ALA A 137 9.38 7.52 -7.88
N HIS A 138 9.30 6.19 -7.94
CA HIS A 138 9.07 5.48 -9.19
C HIS A 138 7.68 5.75 -9.77
N TYR A 139 6.63 5.71 -8.95
CA TYR A 139 5.27 6.01 -9.40
C TYR A 139 5.14 7.45 -9.91
N ALA A 140 5.71 8.42 -9.19
CA ALA A 140 5.68 9.83 -9.61
C ALA A 140 6.41 10.02 -10.95
N GLN A 141 7.54 9.31 -11.15
CA GLN A 141 8.26 9.31 -12.43
C GLN A 141 7.42 8.73 -13.58
N LEU A 142 6.68 7.66 -13.34
CA LEU A 142 5.81 7.04 -14.33
C LEU A 142 4.59 7.91 -14.67
N GLN A 143 3.99 8.55 -13.66
CA GLN A 143 2.83 9.41 -13.83
C GLN A 143 3.17 10.67 -14.64
N GLY A 144 4.33 11.27 -14.39
CA GLY A 144 4.69 12.56 -14.99
C GLY A 144 3.67 13.65 -14.65
N ASP A 145 3.38 14.51 -15.61
CA ASP A 145 2.41 15.62 -15.45
C ASP A 145 0.98 15.23 -15.86
N GLU A 146 0.75 14.01 -16.35
CA GLU A 146 -0.56 13.60 -16.85
C GLU A 146 -1.50 13.18 -15.71
N PRO A 147 -2.75 13.69 -15.70
CA PRO A 147 -3.74 13.28 -14.73
C PRO A 147 -4.22 11.85 -15.01
N LEU A 148 -4.13 10.97 -14.01
CA LEU A 148 -4.56 9.56 -14.11
C LEU A 148 -6.08 9.35 -13.93
N GLY A 149 -6.87 10.42 -13.90
CA GLY A 149 -8.33 10.35 -13.75
C GLY A 149 -8.76 9.53 -12.52
N GLU A 150 -9.65 8.57 -12.76
CA GLU A 150 -10.24 7.68 -11.75
C GLU A 150 -9.22 6.71 -11.18
N LEU A 151 -8.31 6.19 -12.02
CA LEU A 151 -7.25 5.27 -11.60
C LEU A 151 -6.35 5.92 -10.54
N GLY A 152 -5.93 7.17 -10.78
CA GLY A 152 -5.13 7.93 -9.82
C GLY A 152 -5.84 8.14 -8.47
N LYS A 153 -7.16 8.39 -8.49
CA LYS A 153 -7.95 8.56 -7.27
C LYS A 153 -8.06 7.25 -6.48
N LEU A 154 -8.29 6.12 -7.15
CA LEU A 154 -8.31 4.80 -6.50
C LEU A 154 -6.96 4.47 -5.88
N HIS A 155 -5.86 4.73 -6.60
CA HIS A 155 -4.51 4.54 -6.07
C HIS A 155 -4.24 5.42 -4.84
N ALA A 156 -4.69 6.67 -4.86
CA ALA A 156 -4.58 7.60 -3.73
C ALA A 156 -5.35 7.10 -2.50
N ILE A 157 -6.56 6.56 -2.68
CA ILE A 157 -7.35 5.95 -1.59
C ILE A 157 -6.58 4.79 -0.96
N SER A 158 -6.16 3.79 -1.75
CA SER A 158 -5.42 2.62 -1.24
C SER A 158 -4.16 3.03 -0.49
N ARG A 159 -3.43 4.02 -1.02
CA ARG A 159 -2.23 4.57 -0.39
C ARG A 159 -2.54 5.22 0.96
N ALA A 160 -3.48 6.16 1.00
CA ALA A 160 -3.84 6.89 2.21
C ALA A 160 -4.35 5.93 3.30
N MET A 161 -5.15 4.93 2.92
CA MET A 161 -5.59 3.87 3.83
C MET A 161 -4.42 3.01 4.33
N GLY A 162 -3.46 2.66 3.47
CA GLY A 162 -2.25 1.94 3.87
C GLY A 162 -1.40 2.72 4.89
N GLU A 163 -1.22 4.03 4.67
CA GLU A 163 -0.51 4.93 5.59
C GLU A 163 -1.23 5.03 6.94
N LEU A 164 -2.55 5.23 6.93
CA LEU A 164 -3.38 5.25 8.13
C LEU A 164 -3.30 3.92 8.91
N LEU A 165 -3.35 2.79 8.21
CA LEU A 165 -3.28 1.47 8.84
C LEU A 165 -1.93 1.26 9.52
N VAL A 166 -0.81 1.46 8.81
CA VAL A 166 0.53 1.25 9.41
C VAL A 166 0.74 2.20 10.59
N ASN A 167 0.33 3.46 10.46
CA ASN A 167 0.40 4.43 11.56
C ASN A 167 -0.36 3.93 12.80
N TYR A 168 -1.61 3.50 12.62
CA TYR A 168 -2.42 2.95 13.70
C TYR A 168 -1.77 1.72 14.34
N GLN A 169 -1.19 0.81 13.52
CA GLN A 169 -0.50 -0.36 14.06
C GLN A 169 0.72 0.03 14.89
N ILE A 170 1.52 1.01 14.45
CA ILE A 170 2.68 1.52 15.22
C ILE A 170 2.21 2.16 16.54
N ALA A 171 1.23 3.07 16.46
CA ALA A 171 0.71 3.80 17.63
C ALA A 171 0.10 2.86 18.68
N SER A 172 -0.44 1.72 18.25
CA SER A 172 -1.01 0.73 19.16
C SER A 172 0.01 -0.06 19.98
N PHE A 173 1.32 0.18 19.83
CA PHE A 173 2.33 -0.37 20.75
C PHE A 173 2.60 0.61 21.91
N ASN A 174 2.60 0.10 23.15
CA ASN A 174 2.94 0.90 24.33
C ASN A 174 4.38 1.44 24.32
N ARG A 175 5.36 0.70 23.74
CA ARG A 175 6.80 1.02 23.81
C ARG A 175 7.60 0.47 22.63
N LEU A 176 7.25 0.87 21.41
CA LEU A 176 8.01 0.43 20.23
C LEU A 176 9.28 1.25 19.99
N GLY A 177 9.37 2.48 20.52
CA GLY A 177 10.46 3.40 20.18
C GLY A 177 10.38 3.93 18.75
N ALA A 178 9.16 3.98 18.20
CA ALA A 178 8.88 4.36 16.82
C ALA A 178 8.10 5.68 16.74
N GLU A 179 8.23 6.55 17.74
CA GLU A 179 7.45 7.79 17.88
C GLU A 179 7.67 8.73 16.68
N THR A 180 8.84 8.67 16.05
CA THR A 180 9.15 9.43 14.83
C THR A 180 8.36 8.98 13.60
N TRP A 181 7.83 7.76 13.62
CA TRP A 181 7.04 7.16 12.55
C TRP A 181 5.53 7.29 12.78
N ILE A 182 5.12 7.74 13.97
CA ILE A 182 3.72 8.02 14.26
C ILE A 182 3.35 9.36 13.60
N LEU A 183 2.31 9.32 12.76
CA LEU A 183 1.73 10.51 12.15
C LEU A 183 1.17 11.43 13.24
N ARG A 184 1.37 12.73 13.04
CA ARG A 184 0.71 13.75 13.86
C ARG A 184 -0.79 13.73 13.59
N ASP A 185 -1.60 14.05 14.60
CA ASP A 185 -3.06 14.10 14.52
C ASP A 185 -3.57 14.86 13.28
N GLU A 186 -2.98 16.01 12.97
CA GLU A 186 -3.33 16.82 11.78
C GLU A 186 -3.20 16.01 10.48
N LYS A 187 -2.09 15.26 10.31
CA LYS A 187 -1.88 14.46 9.10
C LYS A 187 -2.80 13.25 9.08
N THR A 188 -3.09 12.65 10.23
CA THR A 188 -4.07 11.56 10.34
C THR A 188 -5.46 12.02 9.90
N HIS A 189 -5.93 13.16 10.40
CA HIS A 189 -7.21 13.75 9.98
C HIS A 189 -7.21 14.20 8.52
N GLN A 190 -6.09 14.73 8.03
CA GLN A 190 -5.96 15.08 6.62
C GLN A 190 -6.12 13.85 5.70
N LEU A 191 -5.37 12.77 5.95
CA LEU A 191 -5.46 11.53 5.14
C LEU A 191 -6.87 10.95 5.18
N ASP A 192 -7.51 11.01 6.33
CA ASP A 192 -8.87 10.54 6.51
C ASP A 192 -9.89 11.33 5.68
N HIS A 193 -9.83 12.67 5.72
CA HIS A 193 -10.65 13.50 4.86
C HIS A 193 -10.37 13.25 3.37
N GLU A 194 -9.10 13.08 2.99
CA GLU A 194 -8.73 12.76 1.61
C GLU A 194 -9.37 11.44 1.12
N VAL A 195 -9.45 10.41 1.97
CA VAL A 195 -10.10 9.14 1.64
C VAL A 195 -11.61 9.32 1.45
N ILE A 196 -12.29 9.98 2.39
CA ILE A 196 -13.74 10.20 2.33
C ILE A 196 -14.11 11.03 1.09
N ASP A 197 -13.44 12.16 0.88
CA ASP A 197 -13.65 13.03 -0.27
C ASP A 197 -13.45 12.28 -1.59
N ALA A 198 -12.45 11.41 -1.66
CA ALA A 198 -12.16 10.63 -2.87
C ALA A 198 -13.26 9.61 -3.17
N PHE A 199 -13.76 8.88 -2.17
CA PHE A 199 -14.90 7.97 -2.33
C PHE A 199 -16.17 8.71 -2.79
N GLU A 200 -16.48 9.85 -2.17
CA GLU A 200 -17.66 10.65 -2.52
C GLU A 200 -17.57 11.18 -3.97
N ARG A 201 -16.42 11.75 -4.35
CA ARG A 201 -16.23 12.29 -5.71
C ARG A 201 -16.24 11.19 -6.78
N LEU A 202 -15.64 10.04 -6.52
CA LEU A 202 -15.68 8.90 -7.45
C LEU A 202 -17.11 8.38 -7.65
N SER A 203 -17.87 8.25 -6.55
CA SER A 203 -19.26 7.78 -6.60
C SER A 203 -20.15 8.79 -7.34
N ALA A 204 -20.04 10.08 -7.02
CA ALA A 204 -20.85 11.12 -7.67
C ALA A 204 -20.54 11.29 -9.17
N GLY A 205 -19.29 11.13 -9.57
CA GLY A 205 -18.86 11.30 -10.96
C GLY A 205 -19.10 10.09 -11.87
N HIS A 206 -19.18 8.89 -11.29
CA HIS A 206 -19.19 7.63 -12.05
C HIS A 206 -20.20 6.63 -11.47
N PRO A 207 -21.45 6.61 -11.97
CA PRO A 207 -22.47 5.68 -11.47
C PRO A 207 -22.05 4.21 -11.49
N ALA A 208 -21.28 3.80 -12.50
CA ALA A 208 -20.74 2.44 -12.59
C ALA A 208 -19.73 2.09 -11.48
N LEU A 209 -18.98 3.07 -10.96
CA LEU A 209 -18.08 2.88 -9.82
C LEU A 209 -18.78 2.95 -8.47
N THR A 210 -19.97 3.54 -8.41
CA THR A 210 -20.72 3.68 -7.15
C THR A 210 -21.03 2.32 -6.54
N GLU A 211 -21.59 1.40 -7.34
CA GLU A 211 -21.91 0.05 -6.88
C GLU A 211 -20.65 -0.72 -6.48
N ALA A 212 -19.57 -0.58 -7.26
CA ALA A 212 -18.30 -1.25 -6.99
C ALA A 212 -17.61 -0.74 -5.70
N LEU A 213 -17.72 0.56 -5.39
CA LEU A 213 -17.05 1.17 -4.23
C LEU A 213 -17.89 1.13 -2.95
N GLU A 214 -19.18 0.79 -3.03
CA GLU A 214 -20.09 0.91 -1.91
C GLU A 214 -19.67 0.06 -0.69
N HIS A 215 -19.20 -1.16 -0.94
CA HIS A 215 -18.72 -2.04 0.13
C HIS A 215 -17.44 -1.50 0.77
N ALA A 216 -16.42 -1.20 -0.03
CA ALA A 216 -15.18 -0.55 0.40
C ALA A 216 -15.44 0.70 1.26
N ALA A 217 -16.28 1.62 0.80
CA ALA A 217 -16.59 2.85 1.53
C ALA A 217 -17.28 2.59 2.88
N ARG A 218 -18.18 1.60 2.96
CA ARG A 218 -18.83 1.20 4.22
C ARG A 218 -17.86 0.57 5.21
N GLU A 219 -16.98 -0.32 4.76
CA GLU A 219 -15.98 -0.95 5.62
C GLU A 219 -15.02 0.09 6.20
N TYR A 220 -14.56 1.03 5.38
CA TYR A 220 -13.74 2.15 5.86
C TYR A 220 -14.48 3.00 6.88
N SER A 221 -15.73 3.40 6.58
CA SER A 221 -16.55 4.21 7.49
C SER A 221 -16.77 3.53 8.85
N PHE A 222 -16.93 2.21 8.85
CA PHE A 222 -17.08 1.41 10.06
C PHE A 222 -15.80 1.43 10.93
N VAL A 223 -14.63 1.23 10.31
CA VAL A 223 -13.36 1.11 11.04
C VAL A 223 -12.70 2.47 11.36
N ARG A 224 -13.06 3.52 10.62
CA ARG A 224 -12.51 4.88 10.74
C ARG A 224 -12.48 5.38 12.18
N GLY A 225 -13.57 5.19 12.93
CA GLY A 225 -13.65 5.63 14.32
C GLY A 225 -12.58 5.02 15.22
N VAL A 226 -12.17 3.77 14.93
CA VAL A 226 -11.09 3.07 15.65
C VAL A 226 -9.73 3.59 15.21
N ILE A 227 -9.51 3.81 13.90
CA ILE A 227 -8.25 4.32 13.36
C ILE A 227 -7.91 5.71 13.90
N LEU A 228 -8.92 6.57 14.01
CA LEU A 228 -8.75 7.96 14.45
C LEU A 228 -8.68 8.11 15.98
N LYS A 229 -9.36 7.24 16.75
CA LYS A 229 -9.37 7.31 18.22
C LYS A 229 -8.24 6.48 18.80
N GLN A 230 -7.08 7.10 18.93
CA GLN A 230 -5.88 6.53 19.53
C GLN A 230 -5.87 6.68 21.07
N ASP A 231 -6.99 6.41 21.72
CA ASP A 231 -7.22 6.68 23.15
C ASP A 231 -6.83 5.52 24.10
N GLY A 232 -6.23 4.46 23.56
CA GLY A 232 -5.86 3.25 24.29
C GLY A 232 -6.80 2.07 24.11
N ASN A 233 -7.99 2.25 23.54
CA ASN A 233 -8.90 1.15 23.18
C ASN A 233 -8.52 0.50 21.84
N TRP A 234 -7.33 -0.07 21.80
CA TRP A 234 -6.76 -0.65 20.59
C TRP A 234 -7.47 -1.93 20.14
N ALA A 235 -7.74 -2.03 18.84
CA ALA A 235 -8.18 -3.24 18.17
C ALA A 235 -7.33 -3.55 16.91
N PRO A 236 -6.05 -3.95 17.05
CA PRO A 236 -5.11 -4.17 15.93
C PRO A 236 -5.63 -5.12 14.84
N ASN A 237 -6.15 -6.28 15.23
CA ASN A 237 -6.68 -7.29 14.29
C ASN A 237 -7.96 -6.81 13.58
N GLY A 238 -8.84 -6.10 14.29
CA GLY A 238 -10.07 -5.55 13.71
C GLY A 238 -9.75 -4.48 12.68
N ALA A 239 -8.86 -3.55 13.04
CA ALA A 239 -8.39 -2.50 12.14
C ALA A 239 -7.74 -3.07 10.89
N GLU A 240 -6.82 -4.04 11.02
CA GLU A 240 -6.19 -4.72 9.89
C GLU A 240 -7.24 -5.35 8.98
N ARG A 241 -8.20 -6.10 9.55
CA ARG A 241 -9.15 -6.87 8.76
C ARG A 241 -9.98 -6.00 7.81
N TYR A 242 -10.56 -4.92 8.33
CA TYR A 242 -11.40 -4.03 7.52
C TYR A 242 -10.55 -3.21 6.55
N MET A 243 -9.44 -2.61 7.01
CA MET A 243 -8.58 -1.82 6.13
C MET A 243 -7.98 -2.65 4.99
N ARG A 244 -7.54 -3.88 5.27
CA ARG A 244 -7.05 -4.82 4.25
C ARG A 244 -8.12 -5.14 3.21
N SER A 245 -9.34 -5.42 3.66
CA SER A 245 -10.47 -5.74 2.78
C SER A 245 -10.73 -4.57 1.82
N THR A 246 -10.87 -3.36 2.37
CA THR A 246 -11.07 -2.14 1.58
C THR A 246 -9.93 -1.85 0.61
N ILE A 247 -8.67 -1.87 1.05
CA ILE A 247 -7.49 -1.63 0.18
C ILE A 247 -7.46 -2.65 -0.96
N THR A 248 -7.73 -3.92 -0.66
CA THR A 248 -7.71 -4.99 -1.66
C THR A 248 -8.82 -4.80 -2.70
N GLU A 249 -10.02 -4.40 -2.27
CA GLU A 249 -11.15 -4.13 -3.15
C GLU A 249 -10.90 -2.92 -4.05
N VAL A 250 -10.41 -1.80 -3.49
CA VAL A 250 -10.05 -0.60 -4.26
C VAL A 250 -8.97 -0.91 -5.31
N ASP A 251 -7.95 -1.68 -4.94
CA ASP A 251 -6.90 -2.11 -5.89
C ASP A 251 -7.45 -3.04 -6.99
N GLN A 252 -8.46 -3.87 -6.68
CA GLN A 252 -9.11 -4.73 -7.68
C GLN A 252 -9.96 -3.92 -8.66
N ILE A 253 -10.71 -2.92 -8.17
CA ILE A 253 -11.48 -2.00 -9.00
C ILE A 253 -10.53 -1.22 -9.92
N ALA A 254 -9.41 -0.71 -9.38
CA ALA A 254 -8.38 -0.02 -10.17
C ALA A 254 -7.84 -0.91 -11.30
N ARG A 255 -7.53 -2.18 -11.00
CA ARG A 255 -7.09 -3.14 -12.02
C ARG A 255 -8.16 -3.39 -13.09
N GLY A 256 -9.43 -3.41 -12.70
CA GLY A 256 -10.57 -3.58 -13.61
C GLY A 256 -10.74 -2.42 -14.60
N LEU A 257 -10.25 -1.21 -14.28
CA LEU A 257 -10.28 -0.07 -15.20
C LEU A 257 -9.27 -0.17 -16.36
N LEU A 258 -8.30 -1.10 -16.26
CA LEU A 258 -7.26 -1.30 -17.28
C LEU A 258 -7.55 -2.45 -18.24
N GLN A 259 -8.66 -3.18 -18.03
CA GLN A 259 -9.09 -4.33 -18.83
C GLN A 259 -10.20 -3.95 -19.81
#